data_AF-A0A2E8IUZ6-F1
#
_entry.id   AF-A0A2E8IUZ6-F1
#
_cell.length_a   1.000
_cell.length_b   1.000
_cell.length_c   1.000
_cell.angle_alpha   90.00
_cell.angle_beta   90.00
_cell.angle_gamma   90.00
#
_symmetry.space_group_name_H-M   'P 1'
#
loop_
_entity.id
_entity.type
_entity.pdbx_description
1 polymer ?
#
loop_
_entity_poly.entity_id
_entity_poly.type
_entity_poly.pdbx_seq_one_letter_code
_entity_poly.pdbx_strand_id
1 'polypeptide(L)'
;MTLNSHKSDLLAAILPHVTFDGWSQASFDQAVSDLQMDPGLAEVLAPRGAVDLAVAFHRCGDSAMVRKYSETDTDTMNIRSKVILAVRLRLEAINDKEVVRRGSSLFVLPNFAADGAKLIWETADHIW
;
A
#
# COMPACT_ATOMS: atom_id res chain seq x y z
N MET A 1 -13.29 -3.44 -18.47
CA MET A 1 -12.36 -3.00 -17.40
C MET A 1 -12.16 -4.19 -16.47
N THR A 2 -10.92 -4.61 -16.20
CA THR A 2 -10.63 -5.82 -15.41
C THR A 2 -10.82 -5.55 -13.90
N LEU A 3 -11.07 -6.59 -13.10
CA LEU A 3 -11.27 -6.47 -11.65
C LEU A 3 -10.10 -5.77 -10.94
N ASN A 4 -8.86 -6.03 -11.38
CA ASN A 4 -7.66 -5.36 -10.86
C ASN A 4 -7.65 -3.85 -11.15
N SER A 5 -8.18 -3.40 -12.29
CA SER A 5 -8.28 -1.97 -12.61
C SER A 5 -9.18 -1.26 -11.59
N HIS A 6 -10.36 -1.81 -11.32
CA HIS A 6 -11.29 -1.21 -10.35
C HIS A 6 -10.70 -1.15 -8.93
N LYS A 7 -9.90 -2.14 -8.53
CA LYS A 7 -9.21 -2.10 -7.24
C LYS A 7 -8.16 -1.00 -7.18
N SER A 8 -7.41 -0.79 -8.26
CA SER A 8 -6.46 0.32 -8.38
C SER A 8 -7.17 1.68 -8.36
N ASP A 9 -8.31 1.80 -9.03
CA ASP A 9 -9.10 3.03 -9.04
C ASP A 9 -9.64 3.34 -7.64
N LEU A 10 -10.21 2.35 -6.96
CA LEU A 10 -10.70 2.49 -5.58
C LEU A 10 -9.58 2.80 -4.59
N LEU A 11 -8.41 2.17 -4.76
CA LEU A 11 -7.23 2.49 -3.98
C LEU A 11 -6.78 3.94 -4.21
N ALA A 12 -6.79 4.45 -5.43
CA ALA A 12 -6.42 5.84 -5.70
C ALA A 12 -7.44 6.82 -5.09
N ALA A 13 -8.73 6.50 -5.18
CA ALA A 13 -9.81 7.33 -4.66
C ALA A 13 -9.84 7.45 -3.13
N ILE A 14 -9.38 6.42 -2.39
CA ILE A 14 -9.38 6.47 -0.92
C ILE A 14 -8.25 7.33 -0.34
N LEU A 15 -7.12 7.51 -1.04
CA LEU A 15 -5.93 8.18 -0.49
C LEU A 15 -6.20 9.60 0.05
N PRO A 16 -6.95 10.49 -0.64
CA PRO A 16 -7.24 11.83 -0.12
C PRO A 16 -8.01 11.83 1.20
N HIS A 17 -8.87 10.82 1.43
CA HIS A 17 -9.70 10.69 2.62
C HIS A 17 -8.91 10.13 3.82
N VAL A 18 -7.94 9.26 3.55
CA VAL A 18 -7.10 8.63 4.59
C VAL A 18 -6.30 9.65 5.38
N THR A 19 -5.85 10.73 4.75
CA THR A 19 -5.04 11.77 5.40
C THR A 19 -5.72 12.35 6.65
N PHE A 20 -7.05 12.45 6.63
CA PHE A 20 -7.85 12.96 7.75
C PHE A 20 -8.43 11.84 8.60
N ASP A 21 -9.20 10.95 7.98
CA ASP A 21 -10.02 9.94 8.66
C ASP A 21 -9.30 8.60 8.87
N GLY A 22 -8.07 8.47 8.36
CA GLY A 22 -7.29 7.25 8.41
C GLY A 22 -7.84 6.15 7.49
N TRP A 23 -7.29 4.94 7.63
CA TRP A 23 -7.79 3.77 6.91
C TRP A 23 -9.07 3.23 7.57
N SER A 24 -10.18 3.93 7.35
CA SER A 24 -11.45 3.70 8.03
C SER A 24 -12.61 3.38 7.08
N GLN A 25 -13.71 2.86 7.61
CA GLN A 25 -14.93 2.65 6.82
C GLN A 25 -15.44 3.96 6.21
N ALA A 26 -15.35 5.08 6.93
CA ALA A 26 -15.76 6.39 6.41
C ALA A 26 -14.96 6.77 5.15
N SER A 27 -13.63 6.60 5.17
CA SER A 27 -12.80 6.87 3.98
C SER A 27 -13.13 5.93 2.82
N PHE A 28 -13.46 4.67 3.12
CA PHE A 28 -13.89 3.71 2.12
C PHE A 28 -15.21 4.12 1.46
N ASP A 29 -16.22 4.47 2.25
CA ASP A 29 -17.53 4.88 1.75
C ASP A 29 -17.44 6.16 0.90
N GLN A 30 -16.58 7.12 1.30
CA GLN A 30 -16.31 8.32 0.50
C GLN A 30 -15.65 7.96 -0.85
N ALA A 31 -14.65 7.08 -0.85
CA ALA A 31 -13.99 6.63 -2.08
C ALA A 31 -14.95 5.91 -3.04
N VAL A 32 -15.85 5.08 -2.51
CA VAL A 32 -16.90 4.40 -3.28
C VAL A 32 -17.87 5.42 -3.88
N SER A 33 -18.27 6.42 -3.09
CA SER A 33 -19.14 7.52 -3.53
C SER A 33 -18.47 8.37 -4.63
N ASP A 34 -17.19 8.73 -4.47
CA ASP A 34 -16.42 9.52 -5.44
C ASP A 34 -16.34 8.84 -6.81
N LEU A 35 -16.19 7.52 -6.81
CA LEU A 35 -16.16 6.70 -8.03
C LEU A 35 -17.55 6.35 -8.57
N GLN A 36 -18.62 6.71 -7.86
CA GLN A 36 -19.98 6.24 -8.14
C GLN A 36 -20.03 4.70 -8.33
N MET A 37 -19.23 3.99 -7.53
CA MET A 37 -19.06 2.55 -7.63
C MET A 37 -20.22 1.84 -6.92
N ASP A 38 -20.70 0.73 -7.49
CA ASP A 38 -21.65 -0.13 -6.81
C ASP A 38 -21.07 -0.63 -5.47
N PRO A 39 -21.76 -0.44 -4.33
CA PRO A 39 -21.24 -0.87 -3.03
C PRO A 39 -20.95 -2.37 -2.95
N GLY A 40 -21.76 -3.21 -3.60
CA GLY A 40 -21.54 -4.65 -3.64
C GLY A 40 -20.26 -5.01 -4.40
N LEU A 41 -19.96 -4.31 -5.50
CA LEU A 41 -18.68 -4.44 -6.19
C LEU A 41 -17.52 -3.98 -5.30
N ALA A 42 -17.65 -2.87 -4.57
CA ALA A 42 -16.61 -2.38 -3.67
C ALA A 42 -16.29 -3.41 -2.56
N GLU A 43 -17.31 -4.02 -1.97
CA GLU A 43 -17.15 -5.12 -0.99
C GLU A 43 -16.43 -6.33 -1.59
N VAL A 44 -16.71 -6.70 -2.85
CA VAL A 44 -16.00 -7.77 -3.55
C VAL A 44 -14.51 -7.44 -3.75
N LEU A 45 -14.19 -6.18 -4.05
CA LEU A 45 -12.81 -5.72 -4.29
C LEU A 45 -11.98 -5.63 -3.00
N ALA A 46 -12.64 -5.25 -1.90
CA ALA A 46 -12.04 -5.04 -0.58
C ALA A 46 -13.00 -5.52 0.52
N PRO A 47 -13.07 -6.84 0.79
CA PRO A 47 -14.00 -7.41 1.78
C PRO A 47 -13.84 -6.88 3.21
N ARG A 48 -12.63 -6.42 3.58
CA ARG A 48 -12.35 -5.76 4.87
C ARG A 48 -12.31 -4.22 4.74
N GLY A 49 -12.88 -3.68 3.67
CA GLY A 49 -12.95 -2.25 3.39
C GLY A 49 -11.56 -1.61 3.29
N ALA A 50 -11.39 -0.46 3.96
CA ALA A 50 -10.15 0.30 3.95
C ALA A 50 -8.91 -0.49 4.39
N VAL A 51 -9.05 -1.54 5.22
CA VAL A 51 -7.93 -2.38 5.65
C VAL A 51 -7.29 -3.11 4.45
N ASP A 52 -8.11 -3.65 3.55
CA ASP A 52 -7.60 -4.33 2.35
C ASP A 52 -6.97 -3.35 1.37
N LEU A 53 -7.44 -2.10 1.35
CA LEU A 53 -6.81 -1.04 0.55
C LEU A 53 -5.50 -0.56 1.19
N ALA A 54 -5.39 -0.52 2.52
CA ALA A 54 -4.13 -0.23 3.21
C ALA A 54 -3.05 -1.29 2.90
N VAL A 55 -3.46 -2.57 2.90
CA VAL A 55 -2.61 -3.70 2.48
C VAL A 55 -2.18 -3.54 1.01
N ALA A 56 -3.12 -3.21 0.13
CA ALA A 56 -2.83 -3.00 -1.29
C ALA A 56 -1.86 -1.83 -1.51
N PHE A 57 -2.07 -0.71 -0.80
CA PHE A 57 -1.19 0.46 -0.83
C PHE A 57 0.25 0.10 -0.44
N HIS A 58 0.42 -0.66 0.64
CA HIS A 58 1.75 -1.12 1.08
C HIS A 58 2.46 -1.91 -0.03
N ARG A 59 1.76 -2.87 -0.63
CA ARG A 59 2.28 -3.72 -1.71
C ARG A 59 2.55 -2.96 -3.01
N CYS A 60 1.79 -1.89 -3.30
CA CYS A 60 2.12 -0.97 -4.40
C CYS A 60 3.46 -0.28 -4.15
N GLY A 61 3.75 0.09 -2.91
CA GLY A 61 5.06 0.62 -2.52
C GLY A 61 6.20 -0.39 -2.72
N ASP A 62 5.99 -1.66 -2.36
CA ASP A 62 6.97 -2.73 -2.60
C ASP A 62 7.19 -2.95 -4.10
N SER A 63 6.10 -2.98 -4.88
CA SER A 63 6.17 -3.14 -6.34
C SER A 63 6.93 -1.99 -7.01
N ALA A 64 6.73 -0.76 -6.53
CA ALA A 64 7.47 0.41 -7.01
C ALA A 64 8.96 0.36 -6.65
N MET A 65 9.30 -0.12 -5.45
CA MET A 65 10.69 -0.36 -5.06
C MET A 65 11.35 -1.38 -6.00
N VAL A 66 10.73 -2.55 -6.18
CA VAL A 66 11.28 -3.64 -7.02
C VAL A 66 11.47 -3.16 -8.46
N ARG A 67 10.48 -2.46 -9.00
CA ARG A 67 10.56 -1.89 -10.35
C ARG A 67 11.75 -0.94 -10.49
N LYS A 68 11.86 0.07 -9.62
CA LYS A 68 12.98 1.03 -9.67
C LYS A 68 14.34 0.35 -9.47
N TYR A 69 14.40 -0.66 -8.61
CA TYR A 69 15.61 -1.45 -8.40
C TYR A 69 16.04 -2.16 -9.68
N SER A 70 15.10 -2.80 -10.39
CA SER A 70 15.38 -3.48 -11.68
C SER A 70 15.82 -2.52 -12.80
N GLU A 71 15.44 -1.25 -12.71
CA GLU A 71 15.84 -0.19 -13.65
C GLU A 71 17.20 0.44 -13.28
N THR A 72 17.79 0.09 -12.13
CA THR A 72 19.07 0.63 -11.64
C THR A 72 20.21 -0.36 -11.89
N ASP A 73 21.35 0.11 -12.41
CA ASP A 73 22.56 -0.73 -12.51
C ASP A 73 23.11 -1.01 -11.10
N THR A 74 23.11 -2.28 -10.71
CA THR A 74 23.59 -2.73 -9.40
C THR A 74 24.68 -3.79 -9.51
N ASP A 75 25.18 -4.12 -10.70
CA ASP A 75 26.04 -5.29 -10.93
C ASP A 75 27.37 -5.20 -10.17
N THR A 76 27.89 -3.98 -10.03
CA THR A 76 29.15 -3.71 -9.33
C THR A 76 28.98 -3.47 -7.82
N MET A 77 27.75 -3.44 -7.33
CA MET A 77 27.46 -3.12 -5.93
C MET A 77 27.64 -4.35 -5.03
N ASN A 78 28.26 -4.16 -3.86
CA ASN A 78 28.23 -5.17 -2.80
C ASN A 78 26.82 -5.30 -2.19
N ILE A 79 26.56 -6.41 -1.50
CA ILE A 79 25.23 -6.72 -0.93
C ILE A 79 24.72 -5.64 0.04
N ARG A 80 25.60 -5.04 0.86
CA ARG A 80 25.20 -3.97 1.79
C ARG A 80 24.69 -2.75 1.02
N SER A 81 25.39 -2.35 -0.03
CA SER A 81 24.99 -1.23 -0.88
C SER A 81 23.67 -1.54 -1.61
N LYS A 82 23.47 -2.78 -2.06
CA LYS A 82 22.21 -3.23 -2.68
C LYS A 82 21.02 -3.11 -1.72
N VAL A 83 21.16 -3.58 -0.49
CA VAL A 83 20.12 -3.48 0.55
C VAL A 83 19.83 -2.01 0.90
N ILE A 84 20.86 -1.18 1.08
CA ILE A 84 20.69 0.26 1.35
C ILE A 84 19.91 0.94 0.22
N LEU A 85 20.24 0.62 -1.03
CA LEU A 85 19.53 1.15 -2.20
C LEU A 85 18.07 0.71 -2.19
N ALA A 86 17.77 -0.57 -1.99
CA ALA A 86 16.40 -1.07 -1.97
C ALA A 86 15.56 -0.42 -0.85
N VAL A 87 16.09 -0.32 0.37
CA VAL A 87 15.43 0.41 1.47
C VAL A 87 15.17 1.87 1.09
N ARG A 88 16.14 2.56 0.49
CA ARG A 88 15.97 3.94 0.03
C ARG A 88 14.86 4.05 -1.02
N LEU A 89 14.88 3.20 -2.05
CA LEU A 89 13.89 3.19 -3.11
C LEU A 89 12.47 2.94 -2.56
N ARG A 90 12.33 2.11 -1.52
CA ARG A 90 11.05 1.87 -0.85
C ARG A 90 10.51 3.10 -0.13
N LEU A 91 11.39 3.86 0.50
CA LEU A 91 11.04 5.13 1.16
C LEU A 91 10.73 6.21 0.13
N GLU A 92 11.47 6.27 -0.97
CA GLU A 92 11.23 7.20 -2.09
C GLU A 92 9.96 6.88 -2.89
N ALA A 93 9.42 5.66 -2.79
CA ALA A 93 8.13 5.30 -3.35
C ALA A 93 6.93 5.90 -2.58
N ILE A 94 7.16 6.50 -1.41
CA ILE A 94 6.13 7.13 -0.60
C ILE A 94 5.88 8.55 -1.11
N ASN A 95 4.72 8.75 -1.75
CA ASN A 95 4.29 10.07 -2.21
C ASN A 95 3.68 10.91 -1.09
N ASP A 96 2.92 10.27 -0.18
CA ASP A 96 2.30 10.91 0.97
C ASP A 96 2.69 10.16 2.26
N LYS A 97 3.45 10.85 3.12
CA LYS A 97 3.93 10.32 4.40
C LYS A 97 2.80 10.13 5.40
N GLU A 98 1.76 10.94 5.32
CA GLU A 98 0.64 10.90 6.26
C GLU A 98 -0.19 9.64 6.03
N VAL A 99 -0.46 9.28 4.77
CA VAL A 99 -1.12 8.01 4.41
C VAL A 99 -0.36 6.79 4.97
N VAL A 100 0.98 6.80 4.87
CA VAL A 100 1.83 5.76 5.46
C VAL A 100 1.72 5.76 6.98
N ARG A 101 1.79 6.92 7.62
CA ARG A 101 1.68 7.03 9.09
C ARG A 101 0.35 6.49 9.59
N ARG A 102 -0.75 6.77 8.90
CA ARG A 102 -2.09 6.22 9.20
C ARG A 102 -2.11 4.70 9.05
N GLY A 103 -1.43 4.15 8.04
CA GLY A 103 -1.27 2.71 7.86
C GLY A 103 -0.49 2.08 9.02
N SER A 104 0.64 2.68 9.41
CA SER A 104 1.43 2.21 10.55
C SER A 104 0.62 2.23 11.86
N SER A 105 -0.18 3.26 12.10
CA SER A 105 -1.06 3.32 13.28
C SER A 105 -2.14 2.23 13.26
N LEU A 106 -2.75 1.94 12.10
CA LEU A 106 -3.73 0.87 11.95
C LEU A 106 -3.10 -0.49 12.28
N PHE A 107 -1.96 -0.81 11.69
CA PHE A 107 -1.34 -2.14 11.77
C PHE A 107 -0.64 -2.43 13.11
N VAL A 108 -0.51 -1.46 14.01
CA VAL A 108 -0.05 -1.71 15.39
C VAL A 108 -1.20 -2.17 16.30
N LEU A 109 -2.47 -1.97 15.91
CA LEU A 109 -3.61 -2.43 16.69
C LEU A 109 -3.62 -3.97 16.78
N PRO A 110 -3.98 -4.57 17.94
CA PRO A 110 -3.91 -6.03 18.14
C PRO A 110 -4.63 -6.85 17.05
N ASN A 111 -5.77 -6.37 16.56
CA ASN A 111 -6.56 -7.05 15.53
C ASN A 111 -5.89 -7.09 14.15
N PHE A 112 -4.93 -6.18 13.89
CA PHE A 112 -4.25 -6.03 12.61
C PHE A 112 -2.72 -6.25 12.70
N ALA A 113 -2.20 -6.54 13.89
CA ALA A 113 -0.77 -6.73 14.13
C ALA A 113 -0.16 -7.85 13.27
N ALA A 114 -0.91 -8.94 13.05
CA ALA A 114 -0.46 -10.04 12.19
C ALA A 114 -0.32 -9.61 10.73
N ASP A 115 -1.26 -8.82 10.20
CA ASP A 115 -1.18 -8.26 8.86
C ASP A 115 0.02 -7.30 8.74
N GLY A 116 0.20 -6.43 9.72
CA GLY A 116 1.35 -5.51 9.78
C GLY A 116 2.69 -6.22 9.75
N ALA A 117 2.87 -7.23 10.60
CA ALA A 117 4.09 -8.04 10.65
C ALA A 117 4.35 -8.75 9.32
N LYS A 118 3.31 -9.33 8.72
CA LYS A 118 3.38 -10.00 7.42
C LYS A 118 3.82 -9.02 6.32
N LEU A 119 3.25 -7.82 6.27
CA LEU A 119 3.58 -6.82 5.25
C LEU A 119 5.04 -6.36 5.34
N ILE A 120 5.56 -6.15 6.55
CA ILE A 120 6.98 -5.80 6.73
C ILE A 120 7.90 -6.95 6.32
N TRP A 121 7.52 -8.19 6.63
CA TRP A 121 8.28 -9.37 6.17
C TRP A 121 8.22 -9.56 4.66
N GLU A 122 7.06 -9.35 4.03
CA GLU A 122 6.93 -9.33 2.57
C GLU A 122 7.88 -8.29 1.96
N THR A 123 7.98 -7.07 2.51
CA THR A 123 8.96 -6.06 2.03
C THR A 123 10.40 -6.56 2.18
N ALA A 124 10.75 -7.18 3.32
CA ALA A 124 12.08 -7.72 3.54
C ALA A 124 12.42 -8.85 2.54
N ASP A 125 11.47 -9.73 2.24
CA ASP A 125 11.60 -10.80 1.24
C ASP A 125 11.80 -10.25 -0.18
N HIS A 126 11.22 -9.09 -0.52
CA HIS A 126 11.50 -8.42 -1.80
C HIS A 126 12.88 -7.75 -1.86
N ILE A 127 13.46 -7.41 -0.70
CA ILE A 127 14.78 -6.76 -0.61
C ILE A 127 15.91 -7.80 -0.70
N TRP A 128 15.69 -8.98 -0.13
CA TRP A 128 16.66 -10.09 -0.10
C TRP A 128 16.69 -10.88 -1.41
#